data_AF-A0A8S8YBR1-F1
#
_entry.id   AF-A0A8S8YBR1-F1
#
_cell.length_a   1.000
_cell.length_b   1.000
_cell.length_c   1.000
_cell.angle_alpha   90.00
_cell.angle_beta   90.00
_cell.angle_gamma   90.00
#
_symmetry.space_group_name_H-M   'P 1'
#
loop_
_entity.id
_entity.type
_entity.pdbx_description
1 polymer ?
#
loop_
_entity_poly.entity_id
_entity_poly.type
_entity_poly.pdbx_seq_one_letter_code
_entity_poly.pdbx_strand_id
1 'polypeptide(L)'
;MGLWRREYWNWIDHSHTYAQSGSFVAKLAVGDGTHEASISKTITVVDSSAREPNAEITSSKDNDCEGEEPSASGNMVIVWVCEDDNDVNEREVEVSATVTLDGSDSWAGCDPDDSSCYSEEYLVEWKWDLDTYTDSDNDGITDNDVDATGETYSWESRPAGAWEVKLTVVDNNGFEDSTKSMVYVNYRGVWKDFVIDRASPNP
;
A
#
# COMPACT_ATOMS: atom_id res chain seq x y z
N MET A 1 39.53 45.40 5.99
CA MET A 1 40.18 44.25 6.65
C MET A 1 39.11 43.55 7.48
N GLY A 2 38.39 42.59 6.89
CA GLY A 2 37.35 41.82 7.56
C GLY A 2 37.80 40.36 7.62
N LEU A 3 38.29 39.93 8.78
CA LEU A 3 38.69 38.55 9.05
C LEU A 3 37.42 37.72 9.25
N TRP A 4 37.01 36.99 8.22
CA TRP A 4 36.05 35.90 8.38
C TRP A 4 36.78 34.74 9.07
N ARG A 5 36.50 34.50 10.36
CA ARG A 5 36.88 33.25 11.01
C ARG A 5 36.06 32.13 10.35
N ARG A 6 36.74 31.22 9.67
CA ARG A 6 36.18 29.90 9.35
C ARG A 6 36.17 29.09 10.64
N GLU A 7 34.98 28.78 11.14
CA GLU A 7 34.79 27.74 12.13
C GLU A 7 35.01 26.39 11.43
N TYR A 8 36.14 25.75 11.73
CA TYR A 8 36.39 24.38 11.33
C TYR A 8 35.66 23.47 12.32
N TRP A 9 34.46 23.04 11.96
CA TRP A 9 33.79 21.95 12.66
C TRP A 9 34.51 20.66 12.27
N ASN A 10 35.36 20.14 13.16
CA ASN A 10 35.86 18.78 13.02
C ASN A 10 34.67 17.84 13.24
N TRP A 11 34.24 17.17 12.18
CA TRP A 11 33.24 16.10 12.28
C TRP A 11 33.90 14.93 13.01
N ILE A 12 33.50 14.68 14.26
CA ILE A 12 33.93 13.49 14.99
C ILE A 12 32.95 12.39 14.62
N ASP A 13 33.40 11.41 13.87
CA ASP A 13 32.68 10.17 13.62
C ASP A 13 33.03 9.14 14.70
N HIS A 14 32.01 8.53 15.30
CA HIS A 14 32.15 7.44 16.25
C HIS A 14 31.45 6.20 15.70
N SER A 15 32.15 5.07 15.69
CA SER A 15 31.60 3.76 15.32
C SER A 15 31.52 2.83 16.53
N HIS A 16 30.46 2.03 16.61
CA HIS A 16 30.31 0.96 17.58
C HIS A 16 29.80 -0.30 16.87
N THR A 17 30.19 -1.48 17.36
CA THR A 17 29.74 -2.77 16.83
C THR A 17 29.03 -3.54 17.94
N TYR A 18 27.80 -3.94 17.66
CA TYR A 18 26.99 -4.75 18.56
C TYR A 18 27.26 -6.23 18.32
N ALA A 19 27.55 -6.98 19.39
CA ALA A 19 27.85 -8.42 19.30
C ALA A 19 26.60 -9.30 19.48
N GLN A 20 25.48 -8.71 19.94
CA GLN A 20 24.23 -9.41 20.23
C GLN A 20 23.06 -8.56 19.79
N SER A 21 21.97 -9.22 19.42
CA SER A 21 20.67 -8.59 19.22
C SER A 21 20.13 -8.02 20.54
N GLY A 22 19.30 -6.98 20.44
CA GLY A 22 18.69 -6.31 21.58
C GLY A 22 18.40 -4.84 21.33
N SER A 23 17.80 -4.21 22.34
CA SER A 23 17.52 -2.78 22.37
C SER A 23 18.59 -2.06 23.16
N PHE A 24 19.27 -1.11 22.53
CA PHE A 24 20.34 -0.31 23.10
C PHE A 24 19.96 1.17 23.06
N VAL A 25 20.50 1.97 23.96
CA VAL A 25 20.31 3.43 23.96
C VAL A 25 21.65 4.11 23.77
N ALA A 26 21.84 4.79 22.65
CA ALA A 26 22.96 5.70 22.44
C ALA A 26 22.61 7.06 23.04
N LYS A 27 23.45 7.56 23.95
CA LYS A 27 23.32 8.89 24.57
C LYS A 27 24.49 9.77 24.16
N LEU A 28 24.21 10.90 23.55
CA LEU A 28 25.18 11.98 23.31
C LEU A 28 25.00 13.04 24.39
N ALA A 29 26.08 13.36 25.10
CA ALA A 29 26.14 14.48 26.03
C ALA A 29 27.18 15.49 25.57
N VAL A 30 26.81 16.77 25.51
CA VAL A 30 27.69 17.88 25.14
C VAL A 30 27.73 18.86 26.31
N GLY A 31 28.93 19.13 26.81
CA GLY A 31 29.14 20.06 27.92
C GLY A 31 30.15 21.14 27.59
N ASP A 32 29.91 22.34 28.11
CA ASP A 32 30.81 23.49 28.00
C ASP A 32 31.77 23.64 29.21
N GLY A 33 31.73 22.66 30.13
CA GLY A 33 32.47 22.66 31.40
C GLY A 33 31.68 23.19 32.60
N THR A 34 30.53 23.82 32.37
CA THR A 34 29.63 24.35 33.41
C THR A 34 28.18 23.90 33.27
N HIS A 35 27.74 23.57 32.06
CA HIS A 35 26.43 23.04 31.73
C HIS A 35 26.58 21.83 30.80
N GLU A 36 25.62 20.92 30.84
CA GLU A 36 25.54 19.75 29.99
C GLU A 36 24.16 19.67 29.34
N ALA A 37 24.13 19.38 28.04
CA ALA A 37 22.93 18.99 27.31
C ALA A 37 23.08 17.55 26.85
N SER A 38 22.00 16.77 26.83
CA SER A 38 22.05 15.41 26.31
C SER A 38 20.85 15.05 25.46
N ILE A 39 21.09 14.18 24.48
CA ILE A 39 20.08 13.57 23.62
C ILE A 39 20.31 12.06 23.58
N SER A 40 19.23 11.28 23.49
CA SER A 40 19.29 9.83 23.39
C SER A 40 18.58 9.34 22.14
N LYS A 41 19.04 8.22 21.59
CA LYS A 41 18.39 7.48 20.50
C LYS A 41 18.41 5.99 20.82
N THR A 42 17.27 5.32 20.65
CA THR A 42 17.17 3.86 20.74
C THR A 42 17.68 3.23 19.46
N ILE A 43 18.44 2.14 19.59
CA ILE A 43 19.00 1.35 18.51
C ILE A 43 18.53 -0.08 18.73
N THR A 44 17.77 -0.61 17.79
CA THR A 44 17.37 -2.02 17.77
C THR A 44 18.35 -2.78 16.89
N VAL A 45 19.01 -3.77 17.46
CA VAL A 45 19.85 -4.72 16.73
C VAL A 45 19.09 -6.03 16.66
N VAL A 46 18.73 -6.43 15.46
CA VAL A 46 18.01 -7.68 15.20
C VAL A 46 19.00 -8.83 15.06
N ASP A 47 18.53 -10.07 15.24
CA ASP A 47 19.39 -11.25 15.10
C ASP A 47 19.90 -11.37 13.66
N SER A 48 21.11 -11.90 13.48
CA SER A 48 21.65 -12.17 12.13
C SER A 48 20.83 -13.16 11.32
N SER A 49 19.98 -13.95 11.98
CA SER A 49 19.03 -14.88 11.37
C SER A 49 17.65 -14.28 11.15
N ALA A 50 17.40 -13.03 11.57
CA ALA A 50 16.13 -12.35 11.32
C ALA A 50 15.92 -12.22 9.81
N ARG A 51 14.68 -12.46 9.37
CA ARG A 51 14.32 -12.51 7.95
C ARG A 51 13.30 -11.42 7.65
N GLU A 52 13.39 -10.83 6.47
CA GLU A 52 12.41 -9.86 5.99
C GLU A 52 11.03 -10.52 5.81
N PRO A 53 9.92 -9.77 5.98
CA PRO A 53 8.61 -10.27 5.65
C PRO A 53 8.43 -10.44 4.13
N ASN A 54 7.31 -11.02 3.73
CA ASN A 54 6.88 -11.13 2.34
C ASN A 54 5.47 -10.54 2.21
N ALA A 55 5.34 -9.48 1.44
CA ALA A 55 4.08 -8.83 1.15
C ALA A 55 3.35 -9.55 0.01
N GLU A 56 2.08 -9.88 0.24
CA GLU A 56 1.21 -10.47 -0.76
C GLU A 56 -0.18 -9.83 -0.71
N ILE A 57 -0.69 -9.43 -1.88
CA ILE A 57 -2.07 -8.95 -2.06
C ILE A 57 -2.86 -10.11 -2.64
N THR A 58 -3.83 -10.60 -1.88
CA THR A 58 -4.71 -11.69 -2.26
C THR A 58 -5.53 -11.30 -3.50
N SER A 59 -5.50 -12.16 -4.52
CA SER A 59 -6.30 -11.94 -5.72
C SER A 59 -7.79 -12.20 -5.46
N SER A 60 -8.66 -11.34 -5.96
CA SER A 60 -10.11 -11.53 -5.92
C SER A 60 -10.70 -11.12 -7.26
N LYS A 61 -11.34 -12.03 -7.98
CA LYS A 61 -11.83 -11.74 -9.33
C LYS A 61 -13.29 -12.12 -9.45
N ASP A 62 -14.14 -11.12 -9.59
CA ASP A 62 -15.57 -11.31 -9.82
C ASP A 62 -15.83 -11.86 -11.22
N ASN A 63 -16.90 -12.66 -11.32
CA ASN A 63 -17.49 -13.03 -12.60
C ASN A 63 -18.06 -11.78 -13.29
N ASP A 64 -18.07 -11.81 -14.61
CA ASP A 64 -18.68 -10.72 -15.37
C ASP A 64 -20.20 -10.66 -15.21
N CYS A 65 -20.82 -9.65 -15.83
CA CYS A 65 -22.26 -9.46 -15.75
C CYS A 65 -23.11 -10.54 -16.45
N GLU A 66 -22.48 -11.47 -17.17
CA GLU A 66 -23.14 -12.65 -17.73
C GLU A 66 -22.91 -13.90 -16.87
N GLY A 67 -22.15 -13.76 -15.77
CA GLY A 67 -21.80 -14.83 -14.85
C GLY A 67 -20.59 -15.65 -15.30
N GLU A 68 -19.84 -15.18 -16.31
CA GLU A 68 -18.65 -15.86 -16.81
C GLU A 68 -17.43 -15.53 -15.97
N GLU A 69 -16.59 -16.54 -15.73
CA GLU A 69 -15.37 -16.39 -14.94
C GLU A 69 -14.33 -15.52 -15.66
N PRO A 70 -13.53 -14.73 -14.92
CA PRO A 70 -12.56 -13.83 -15.49
C PRO A 70 -11.41 -14.58 -16.19
N SER A 71 -11.14 -14.24 -17.46
CA SER A 71 -10.05 -14.82 -18.26
C SER A 71 -8.65 -14.29 -17.92
N ALA A 72 -8.56 -13.29 -17.04
CA ALA A 72 -7.31 -12.63 -16.69
C ALA A 72 -6.38 -13.53 -15.84
N SER A 73 -5.16 -13.76 -16.33
CA SER A 73 -4.10 -14.48 -15.61
C SER A 73 -3.31 -13.54 -14.69
N GLY A 74 -2.82 -14.05 -13.56
CA GLY A 74 -2.01 -13.30 -12.58
C GLY A 74 -2.81 -12.84 -11.36
N ASN A 75 -2.12 -12.24 -10.39
CA ASN A 75 -2.71 -11.74 -9.16
C ASN A 75 -3.21 -10.31 -9.38
N MET A 76 -4.50 -10.10 -9.20
CA MET A 76 -5.18 -8.81 -9.37
C MET A 76 -6.54 -8.87 -8.69
N VAL A 77 -7.14 -7.70 -8.48
CA VAL A 77 -8.52 -7.56 -8.02
C VAL A 77 -9.39 -7.12 -9.19
N ILE A 78 -10.50 -7.82 -9.46
CA ILE A 78 -11.48 -7.47 -10.49
C ILE A 78 -12.86 -7.40 -9.83
N VAL A 79 -13.52 -6.25 -9.98
CA VAL A 79 -14.90 -6.02 -9.52
C VAL A 79 -15.77 -5.64 -10.71
N TRP A 80 -17.00 -6.17 -10.75
CA TRP A 80 -17.98 -5.85 -11.80
C TRP A 80 -19.19 -5.10 -11.24
N VAL A 81 -19.54 -3.98 -11.87
CA VAL A 81 -20.80 -3.26 -11.66
C VAL A 81 -21.70 -3.48 -12.87
N CYS A 82 -22.87 -4.07 -12.64
CA CYS A 82 -23.81 -4.49 -13.68
C CYS A 82 -25.14 -3.77 -13.52
N GLU A 83 -25.56 -3.07 -14.57
CA GLU A 83 -26.83 -2.37 -14.63
C GLU A 83 -27.61 -2.79 -15.88
N ASP A 84 -28.60 -3.66 -15.71
CA ASP A 84 -29.31 -4.25 -16.86
C ASP A 84 -30.48 -3.38 -17.39
N ASP A 85 -30.83 -2.32 -16.67
CA ASP A 85 -32.12 -1.63 -16.81
C ASP A 85 -31.99 -0.09 -16.76
N ASN A 86 -30.94 0.46 -17.39
CA ASN A 86 -30.68 1.90 -17.39
C ASN A 86 -31.75 2.71 -18.12
N ASP A 87 -32.07 3.91 -17.59
CA ASP A 87 -33.02 4.83 -18.20
C ASP A 87 -32.40 5.44 -19.47
N VAL A 88 -33.12 5.35 -20.58
CA VAL A 88 -32.74 5.90 -21.88
C VAL A 88 -32.62 7.43 -21.88
N ASN A 89 -33.25 8.10 -20.91
CA ASN A 89 -33.20 9.54 -20.75
C ASN A 89 -32.01 9.99 -19.88
N GLU A 90 -31.37 9.07 -19.18
CA GLU A 90 -30.21 9.33 -18.36
C GLU A 90 -28.96 9.41 -19.24
N ARG A 91 -28.33 10.58 -19.26
CA ARG A 91 -27.17 10.88 -20.11
C ARG A 91 -25.85 10.74 -19.39
N GLU A 92 -25.89 10.52 -18.08
CA GLU A 92 -24.74 10.41 -17.21
C GLU A 92 -24.78 9.04 -16.54
N VAL A 93 -23.63 8.40 -16.44
CA VAL A 93 -23.49 7.09 -15.78
C VAL A 93 -22.58 7.29 -14.58
N GLU A 94 -23.13 7.10 -13.39
CA GLU A 94 -22.37 7.14 -12.14
C GLU A 94 -22.09 5.73 -11.65
N VAL A 95 -20.87 5.24 -11.90
CA VAL A 95 -20.43 3.93 -11.41
C VAL A 95 -19.81 4.10 -10.03
N SER A 96 -20.23 3.26 -9.09
CA SER A 96 -19.63 3.19 -7.75
C SER A 96 -19.59 1.75 -7.27
N ALA A 97 -18.38 1.24 -7.03
CA ALA A 97 -18.15 -0.06 -6.42
C ALA A 97 -17.54 0.07 -5.02
N THR A 98 -17.62 -1.00 -4.22
CA THR A 98 -16.76 -1.19 -3.06
C THR A 98 -15.77 -2.30 -3.39
N VAL A 99 -14.49 -2.00 -3.28
CA VAL A 99 -13.40 -2.95 -3.53
C VAL A 99 -12.83 -3.40 -2.20
N THR A 100 -12.72 -4.72 -1.98
CA THR A 100 -11.99 -5.26 -0.83
C THR A 100 -10.55 -5.54 -1.22
N LEU A 101 -9.61 -4.90 -0.51
CA LEU A 101 -8.20 -5.24 -0.56
C LEU A 101 -7.87 -6.14 0.62
N ASP A 102 -7.08 -7.19 0.37
CA ASP A 102 -6.75 -8.21 1.34
C ASP A 102 -5.26 -8.55 1.23
N GLY A 103 -4.55 -8.37 2.35
CA GLY A 103 -3.13 -8.64 2.50
C GLY A 103 -2.84 -9.83 3.42
N SER A 104 -3.84 -10.65 3.72
CA SER A 104 -3.73 -11.76 4.68
C SER A 104 -2.85 -12.92 4.20
N ASP A 105 -2.56 -13.01 2.90
CA ASP A 105 -1.56 -13.94 2.35
C ASP A 105 -0.11 -13.50 2.66
N SER A 106 0.09 -12.27 3.14
CA SER A 106 1.41 -11.79 3.58
C SER A 106 1.89 -12.55 4.82
N TRP A 107 3.20 -12.74 4.94
CA TRP A 107 3.78 -13.46 6.07
C TRP A 107 5.11 -12.83 6.52
N ALA A 108 5.53 -13.18 7.74
CA ALA A 108 6.80 -12.74 8.30
C ALA A 108 7.72 -13.94 8.51
N GLY A 109 9.01 -13.77 8.22
CA GLY A 109 10.03 -14.71 8.64
C GLY A 109 10.19 -15.94 7.76
N CYS A 110 9.42 -17.00 8.00
CA CYS A 110 9.49 -18.24 7.22
C CYS A 110 8.37 -18.32 6.19
N ASP A 111 8.72 -18.82 4.99
CA ASP A 111 7.75 -19.20 3.97
C ASP A 111 6.75 -20.21 4.58
N PRO A 112 5.44 -19.91 4.58
CA PRO A 112 4.40 -20.80 5.10
C PRO A 112 4.38 -22.18 4.45
N ASP A 113 4.86 -22.30 3.21
CA ASP A 113 4.95 -23.58 2.50
C ASP A 113 6.20 -24.39 2.88
N ASP A 114 7.21 -23.78 3.50
CA ASP A 114 8.38 -24.48 4.02
C ASP A 114 8.17 -24.94 5.46
N SER A 115 7.54 -26.10 5.60
CA SER A 115 7.34 -26.77 6.90
C SER A 115 8.60 -27.06 7.72
N SER A 116 9.81 -26.97 7.12
CA SER A 116 11.07 -27.17 7.84
C SER A 116 11.61 -25.88 8.47
N CYS A 117 11.05 -24.74 8.08
CA CYS A 117 11.41 -23.42 8.57
C CYS A 117 10.59 -23.09 9.82
N TYR A 118 11.27 -22.63 10.88
CA TYR A 118 10.64 -22.05 12.06
C TYR A 118 11.11 -20.60 12.22
N SER A 119 10.18 -19.74 12.62
CA SER A 119 10.34 -18.30 12.78
C SER A 119 9.42 -17.82 13.89
N GLU A 120 9.89 -16.84 14.67
CA GLU A 120 9.11 -16.16 15.72
C GLU A 120 8.58 -14.80 15.24
N GLU A 121 8.92 -14.42 14.01
CA GLU A 121 8.50 -13.18 13.37
C GLU A 121 7.01 -13.19 13.05
N TYR A 122 6.37 -12.03 13.16
CA TYR A 122 4.98 -11.82 12.83
C TYR A 122 4.76 -10.39 12.33
N LEU A 123 3.77 -10.22 11.45
CA LEU A 123 3.40 -8.91 10.91
C LEU A 123 2.71 -8.06 11.98
N VAL A 124 3.05 -6.78 12.01
CA VAL A 124 2.50 -5.79 12.95
C VAL A 124 1.79 -4.64 12.26
N GLU A 125 2.12 -4.35 11.00
CA GLU A 125 1.49 -3.29 10.21
C GLU A 125 1.27 -3.69 8.75
N TRP A 126 0.18 -3.20 8.18
CA TRP A 126 -0.16 -3.24 6.76
C TRP A 126 -0.51 -1.82 6.35
N LYS A 127 0.29 -1.28 5.42
CA LYS A 127 0.19 0.09 4.91
C LYS A 127 -0.17 0.02 3.44
N TRP A 128 -1.30 0.60 3.07
CA TRP A 128 -1.81 0.62 1.71
C TRP A 128 -1.61 2.01 1.10
N ASP A 129 -0.95 2.00 -0.05
CA ASP A 129 -0.95 3.07 -1.03
C ASP A 129 -2.00 2.67 -2.08
N LEU A 130 -3.08 3.46 -2.18
CA LEU A 130 -4.25 3.13 -2.98
C LEU A 130 -4.10 3.61 -4.44
N ASP A 131 -3.11 4.46 -4.75
CA ASP A 131 -2.80 4.89 -6.10
C ASP A 131 -1.34 5.36 -6.21
N THR A 132 -0.48 4.47 -6.67
CA THR A 132 0.98 4.70 -6.78
C THR A 132 1.41 5.82 -7.74
N TYR A 133 0.45 6.51 -8.37
CA TYR A 133 0.67 7.67 -9.24
C TYR A 133 0.28 9.00 -8.60
N THR A 134 -0.35 8.98 -7.42
CA THR A 134 -0.84 10.15 -6.70
C THR A 134 -0.02 10.34 -5.42
N ASP A 135 0.69 11.47 -5.32
CA ASP A 135 1.43 11.89 -4.13
C ASP A 135 0.45 12.51 -3.11
N SER A 136 -0.10 11.66 -2.25
CA SER A 136 -1.16 11.99 -1.29
C SER A 136 -0.66 12.83 -0.10
N ASP A 137 0.60 12.64 0.33
CA ASP A 137 1.19 13.36 1.45
C ASP A 137 2.09 14.56 1.06
N ASN A 138 2.34 14.72 -0.24
CA ASN A 138 3.12 15.78 -0.85
C ASN A 138 4.62 15.77 -0.49
N ASP A 139 5.20 14.59 -0.25
CA ASP A 139 6.65 14.42 -0.05
C ASP A 139 7.46 14.35 -1.37
N GLY A 140 6.77 14.24 -2.50
CA GLY A 140 7.34 14.19 -3.85
C GLY A 140 7.66 12.79 -4.37
N ILE A 141 7.26 11.74 -3.66
CA ILE A 141 7.30 10.34 -4.06
C ILE A 141 5.85 9.85 -4.08
N THR A 142 5.39 9.32 -5.21
CA THR A 142 3.96 8.98 -5.39
C THR A 142 3.63 7.55 -4.97
N ASP A 143 4.63 6.73 -4.63
CA ASP A 143 4.48 5.29 -4.43
C ASP A 143 4.88 4.81 -3.03
N ASN A 144 4.96 5.73 -2.07
CA ASN A 144 5.26 5.48 -0.65
C ASN A 144 4.20 6.06 0.29
N ASP A 145 3.07 6.49 -0.26
CA ASP A 145 1.97 7.06 0.51
C ASP A 145 1.29 6.00 1.39
N VAL A 146 0.77 6.44 2.53
CA VAL A 146 -0.07 5.59 3.40
C VAL A 146 -1.48 6.16 3.40
N ASP A 147 -2.26 5.78 2.40
CA ASP A 147 -3.65 6.19 2.24
C ASP A 147 -4.60 5.40 3.16
N ALA A 148 -4.26 4.15 3.46
CA ALA A 148 -5.05 3.26 4.31
C ALA A 148 -4.17 2.28 5.10
N THR A 149 -4.76 1.68 6.14
CA THR A 149 -4.08 0.69 7.00
C THR A 149 -4.99 -0.47 7.36
N GLY A 150 -4.38 -1.60 7.74
CA GLY A 150 -5.07 -2.83 8.15
C GLY A 150 -4.82 -3.99 7.19
N GLU A 151 -4.86 -5.21 7.71
CA GLU A 151 -4.67 -6.45 6.93
C GLU A 151 -5.68 -6.56 5.79
N THR A 152 -6.92 -6.12 6.04
CA THR A 152 -7.96 -5.96 5.03
C THR A 152 -8.46 -4.51 5.02
N TYR A 153 -8.83 -4.01 3.84
CA TYR A 153 -9.35 -2.66 3.67
C TYR A 153 -10.53 -2.63 2.68
N SER A 154 -11.62 -1.97 3.06
CA SER A 154 -12.80 -1.76 2.21
C SER A 154 -12.72 -0.39 1.56
N TRP A 155 -12.37 -0.37 0.28
CA TRP A 155 -12.21 0.85 -0.52
C TRP A 155 -13.54 1.20 -1.21
N GLU A 156 -14.28 2.13 -0.62
CA GLU A 156 -15.64 2.49 -1.05
C GLU A 156 -15.68 3.55 -2.17
N SER A 157 -16.83 3.63 -2.85
CA SER A 157 -17.16 4.68 -3.82
C SER A 157 -16.17 4.77 -4.98
N ARG A 158 -15.89 3.61 -5.55
CA ARG A 158 -14.85 3.41 -6.56
C ARG A 158 -15.42 3.50 -7.96
N PRO A 159 -15.03 4.51 -8.77
CA PRO A 159 -15.50 4.60 -10.14
C PRO A 159 -14.90 3.50 -11.01
N ALA A 160 -15.51 3.27 -12.18
CA ALA A 160 -14.94 2.37 -13.17
C ALA A 160 -13.53 2.83 -13.59
N GLY A 161 -12.59 1.91 -13.67
CA GLY A 161 -11.19 2.25 -13.92
C GLY A 161 -10.21 1.13 -13.60
N ALA A 162 -8.93 1.46 -13.70
CA ALA A 162 -7.81 0.60 -13.34
C ALA A 162 -6.86 1.37 -12.41
N TRP A 163 -6.48 0.77 -11.28
CA TRP A 163 -5.64 1.37 -10.25
C TRP A 163 -4.50 0.42 -9.89
N GLU A 164 -3.29 0.95 -9.79
CA GLU A 164 -2.13 0.20 -9.24
C GLU A 164 -2.02 0.55 -7.76
N VAL A 165 -2.29 -0.43 -6.91
CA VAL A 165 -2.15 -0.31 -5.46
C VAL A 165 -0.84 -0.94 -5.00
N LYS A 166 -0.30 -0.46 -3.89
CA LYS A 166 0.87 -1.05 -3.23
C LYS A 166 0.57 -1.34 -1.77
N LEU A 167 0.89 -2.57 -1.35
CA LEU A 167 0.88 -2.97 0.05
C LEU A 167 2.32 -2.98 0.56
N THR A 168 2.56 -2.35 1.70
CA THR A 168 3.79 -2.48 2.48
C THR A 168 3.45 -3.11 3.82
N VAL A 169 4.08 -4.23 4.14
CA VAL A 169 3.92 -4.89 5.44
C VAL A 169 5.15 -4.67 6.30
N VAL A 170 4.97 -4.60 7.62
CA VAL A 170 6.06 -4.44 8.59
C VAL A 170 5.98 -5.56 9.60
N ASP A 171 7.11 -6.19 9.89
CA ASP A 171 7.22 -7.22 10.92
C ASP A 171 7.55 -6.65 12.32
N ASN A 172 7.51 -7.49 13.33
CA ASN A 172 7.83 -7.14 14.71
C ASN A 172 9.31 -6.76 14.96
N ASN A 173 10.18 -6.94 13.98
CA ASN A 173 11.57 -6.48 13.99
C ASN A 173 11.75 -5.12 13.29
N GLY A 174 10.70 -4.60 12.65
CA GLY A 174 10.72 -3.36 11.88
C GLY A 174 11.27 -3.54 10.46
N PHE A 175 11.37 -4.78 9.96
CA PHE A 175 11.63 -5.03 8.55
C PHE A 175 10.37 -4.82 7.74
N GLU A 176 10.56 -4.37 6.50
CA GLU A 176 9.47 -4.07 5.58
C GLU A 176 9.66 -4.83 4.28
N ASP A 177 8.54 -5.24 3.68
CA ASP A 177 8.49 -5.67 2.30
C ASP A 177 7.25 -5.08 1.63
N SER A 178 7.28 -4.97 0.31
CA SER A 178 6.18 -4.37 -0.44
C SER A 178 5.89 -5.08 -1.75
N THR A 179 4.61 -5.10 -2.12
CA THR A 179 4.14 -5.68 -3.38
C THR A 179 3.10 -4.77 -4.02
N LYS A 180 2.90 -4.93 -5.33
CA LYS A 180 1.95 -4.15 -6.12
C LYS A 180 0.93 -5.05 -6.79
N SER A 181 -0.28 -4.56 -6.95
CA SER A 181 -1.36 -5.28 -7.64
C SER A 181 -2.25 -4.33 -8.43
N MET A 182 -2.83 -4.83 -9.51
CA MET A 182 -3.83 -4.08 -10.27
C MET A 182 -5.22 -4.33 -9.72
N VAL A 183 -5.99 -3.27 -9.58
CA VAL A 183 -7.42 -3.29 -9.26
C VAL A 183 -8.18 -2.79 -10.49
N TYR A 184 -9.15 -3.58 -10.96
CA TYR A 184 -10.04 -3.23 -12.05
C TYR A 184 -11.47 -3.13 -11.56
N VAL A 185 -12.09 -1.96 -11.75
CA VAL A 185 -13.53 -1.78 -11.57
C VAL A 185 -14.15 -1.69 -12.95
N ASN A 186 -14.78 -2.79 -13.37
CA ASN A 186 -15.45 -2.90 -14.66
C ASN A 186 -16.92 -2.53 -14.53
N TYR A 187 -17.47 -1.96 -15.60
CA TYR A 187 -18.87 -1.57 -15.67
C TYR A 187 -19.51 -2.08 -16.95
N ARG A 188 -20.74 -2.60 -16.83
CA ARG A 188 -21.62 -2.88 -17.95
C ARG A 188 -23.02 -2.35 -17.68
N GLY A 189 -23.42 -1.38 -18.48
CA GLY A 189 -24.78 -0.89 -18.55
C GLY A 189 -25.53 -1.42 -19.78
N VAL A 190 -26.81 -1.73 -19.60
CA VAL A 190 -27.76 -2.06 -20.67
C VAL A 190 -28.90 -1.04 -20.60
N TRP A 191 -29.16 -0.37 -21.72
CA TRP A 191 -30.28 0.56 -21.86
C TRP A 191 -31.40 -0.13 -22.63
N LYS A 192 -32.65 0.04 -22.19
CA LYS A 192 -33.81 -0.49 -22.90
C LYS A 192 -33.92 0.14 -24.30
N ASP A 193 -34.48 -0.61 -25.24
CA ASP A 193 -34.63 -0.17 -26.63
C ASP A 193 -35.31 1.20 -26.72
N PHE A 194 -34.69 2.10 -27.49
CA PHE A 194 -35.33 3.34 -27.89
C PHE A 194 -36.45 3.01 -28.89
N VAL A 195 -37.68 3.41 -28.60
CA VAL A 195 -38.78 3.33 -29.56
C VAL A 195 -38.57 4.43 -30.61
N ILE A 196 -38.07 4.10 -31.80
CA ILE A 196 -38.20 4.99 -32.97
C ILE A 196 -39.63 4.87 -33.48
N ASP A 197 -40.50 5.76 -33.00
CA ASP A 197 -41.82 5.91 -33.60
C ASP A 197 -41.65 6.42 -35.04
N ARG A 198 -42.10 5.62 -36.03
CA ARG A 198 -42.06 6.04 -37.43
C ARG A 198 -43.08 7.16 -37.60
N ALA A 199 -42.63 8.34 -38.05
CA ALA A 199 -43.54 9.43 -38.39
C ALA A 199 -44.65 8.92 -39.33
N SER A 200 -45.91 9.11 -38.94
CA SER A 200 -47.05 8.82 -39.79
C SER A 200 -46.87 9.52 -41.14
N PRO A 201 -47.08 8.84 -42.29
CA PRO A 201 -47.04 9.52 -43.57
C PRO A 201 -48.07 10.64 -43.54
N ASN A 202 -47.63 11.85 -43.86
CA ASN A 202 -48.51 13.01 -43.95
C ASN A 202 -49.61 12.71 -44.99
N PRO A 203 -50.90 12.89 -44.68
CA PRO A 203 -52.01 12.60 -45.59
C PRO A 203 -52.04 13.51 -46.82
#